data_AF-A0A3P6RFS4-F1
#
_entry.id   AF-A0A3P6RFS4-F1
#
_cell.length_a   1.000
_cell.length_b   1.000
_cell.length_c   1.000
_cell.angle_alpha   90.00
_cell.angle_beta   90.00
_cell.angle_gamma   90.00
#
_symmetry.space_group_name_H-M   'P 1'
#
loop_
_entity.id
_entity.type
_entity.pdbx_description
1 polymer ?
#
loop_
_entity_poly.entity_id
_entity_poly.type
_entity_poly.pdbx_seq_one_letter_code
_entity_poly.pdbx_strand_id
1 'polypeptide(L)'
;MDFLSSADLILKKTLTTVPSGRPRRRRSSKVKDEPNKEEVDEDDQYISNILQELRVELDVKRREEERLQREIADVLTECASGSSGGEQSRAFGMAVSRLNNAMLVVEADAKQLAASLRTISRLADNISGKVSALDVAKTRVVECLQLAGDMHDLGVCSEEVDQCINNEDYEQAAQHIHRFLTLDRAVFQFSSAADKGETYLAGQSVSHSYEILTNATTRLKEILERKLESAVDTEDVAAMQRYLECFGFL
;
A
#
# COMPACT_ATOMS: atom_id res chain seq x y z
N MET A 1 24.21 -9.62 36.79
CA MET A 1 25.33 -10.03 37.65
C MET A 1 24.81 -10.34 39.06
N ASP A 2 23.65 -10.99 39.25
CA ASP A 2 23.02 -11.03 40.60
C ASP A 2 22.25 -12.33 40.92
N PHE A 3 22.62 -13.47 40.33
CA PHE A 3 21.98 -14.77 40.66
C PHE A 3 22.92 -15.82 41.26
N LEU A 4 24.24 -15.60 41.25
CA LEU A 4 25.21 -16.49 41.89
C LEU A 4 25.55 -16.11 43.34
N SER A 5 25.07 -14.96 43.83
CA SER A 5 25.35 -14.47 45.19
C SER A 5 24.41 -15.06 46.26
N SER A 6 23.19 -15.49 45.89
CA SER A 6 22.21 -16.03 46.87
C SER A 6 22.44 -17.51 47.23
N ALA A 7 22.97 -18.32 46.31
CA ALA A 7 23.24 -19.73 46.60
C ALA A 7 24.41 -19.92 47.59
N ASP A 8 25.41 -19.03 47.53
CA ASP A 8 26.60 -19.10 48.38
C ASP A 8 26.34 -18.61 49.83
N LEU A 9 25.27 -17.81 50.01
CA LEU A 9 24.86 -17.29 51.32
C LEU A 9 24.04 -18.30 52.14
N ILE A 10 23.33 -19.22 51.46
CA ILE A 10 22.52 -20.25 52.12
C ILE A 10 23.40 -21.43 52.54
N LEU A 11 24.39 -21.82 51.73
CA LEU A 11 25.33 -22.90 52.10
C LEU A 11 26.27 -22.52 53.25
N LYS A 12 26.60 -21.23 53.41
CA LYS A 12 27.43 -20.75 54.53
C LYS A 12 26.73 -20.72 55.88
N LYS A 13 25.38 -20.66 55.92
CA LYS A 13 24.62 -20.57 57.19
C LYS A 13 24.40 -21.92 57.87
N THR A 14 24.55 -23.05 57.17
CA THR A 14 24.27 -24.39 57.72
C THR A 14 25.52 -25.20 58.08
N LEU A 15 26.73 -24.65 57.91
CA LEU A 15 28.00 -25.39 58.12
C LEU A 15 28.81 -24.96 59.36
N THR A 16 28.27 -24.08 60.21
CA THR A 16 28.97 -23.64 61.42
C THR A 16 28.18 -23.99 62.67
N THR A 17 28.29 -25.23 63.15
CA THR A 17 28.09 -25.62 64.56
C THR A 17 28.28 -27.14 64.69
N VAL A 18 29.49 -27.61 64.41
CA VAL A 18 29.95 -28.90 64.97
C VAL A 18 30.91 -28.55 66.10
N PRO A 19 30.59 -28.83 67.38
CA PRO A 19 31.53 -28.59 68.46
C PRO A 19 32.72 -29.55 68.32
N SER A 20 33.93 -28.97 68.28
CA SER A 20 35.19 -29.72 68.31
C SER A 20 35.32 -30.52 69.61
N GLY A 21 35.47 -31.84 69.51
CA GLY A 21 35.75 -32.71 70.65
C GLY A 21 37.08 -32.35 71.33
N ARG A 22 37.05 -32.09 72.64
CA ARG A 22 38.23 -31.74 73.46
C ARG A 22 38.93 -33.02 73.95
N PRO A 23 40.28 -33.06 74.07
CA PRO A 23 41.02 -34.31 74.13
C PRO A 23 41.00 -34.94 75.53
N ARG A 24 41.00 -36.28 75.55
CA ARG A 24 40.96 -37.14 76.73
C ARG A 24 42.29 -37.04 77.50
N ARG A 25 42.31 -36.21 78.56
CA ARG A 25 43.43 -36.10 79.51
C ARG A 25 43.49 -37.36 80.38
N ARG A 26 44.49 -38.23 80.16
CA ARG A 26 44.82 -39.34 81.07
C ARG A 26 45.23 -38.76 82.43
N ARG A 27 44.43 -38.99 83.47
CA ARG A 27 44.81 -38.68 84.86
C ARG A 27 45.40 -39.95 85.47
N SER A 28 46.64 -39.83 85.89
CA SER A 28 47.44 -40.79 86.64
C SER A 28 46.83 -41.05 88.01
N SER A 29 46.80 -42.32 88.41
CA SER A 29 46.42 -42.77 89.75
C SER A 29 47.52 -42.44 90.75
N LYS A 30 47.26 -41.52 91.68
CA LYS A 30 47.99 -41.44 92.95
C LYS A 30 46.97 -41.46 94.09
N VAL A 31 47.05 -42.54 94.85
CA VAL A 31 46.34 -42.82 96.11
C VAL A 31 46.71 -41.76 97.14
N LYS A 32 45.70 -41.17 97.82
CA LYS A 32 45.70 -40.90 99.26
C LYS A 32 44.33 -40.41 99.72
N ASP A 33 43.99 -40.88 100.92
CA ASP A 33 42.70 -40.85 101.61
C ASP A 33 42.15 -39.48 102.00
N GLU A 34 40.85 -39.55 102.30
CA GLU A 34 40.02 -38.72 103.20
C GLU A 34 39.19 -37.55 102.64
N PRO A 35 38.00 -37.34 103.25
CA PRO A 35 36.78 -36.99 102.53
C PRO A 35 36.49 -35.48 102.60
N ASN A 36 35.85 -34.94 101.56
CA ASN A 36 35.02 -33.75 101.75
C ASN A 36 33.85 -33.76 100.75
N LYS A 37 32.65 -33.64 101.31
CA LYS A 37 31.37 -33.50 100.61
C LYS A 37 31.22 -32.05 100.09
N GLU A 38 30.21 -31.87 99.23
CA GLU A 38 29.58 -30.59 98.85
C GLU A 38 30.23 -29.82 97.71
N GLU A 39 30.16 -30.32 96.45
CA GLU A 39 30.04 -29.50 95.21
C GLU A 39 29.46 -30.30 94.00
N VAL A 40 28.99 -31.55 94.15
CA VAL A 40 28.66 -32.43 93.00
C VAL A 40 27.16 -32.46 92.64
N ASP A 41 26.27 -32.05 93.53
CA ASP A 41 24.82 -32.24 93.31
C ASP A 41 24.18 -31.16 92.42
N GLU A 42 24.71 -29.93 92.37
CA GLU A 42 24.13 -28.85 91.57
C GLU A 42 24.40 -29.02 90.06
N ASP A 43 25.62 -29.43 89.70
CA ASP A 43 26.03 -29.64 88.31
C ASP A 43 25.30 -30.83 87.67
N ASP A 44 25.14 -31.93 88.41
CA ASP A 44 24.40 -33.11 87.92
C ASP A 44 22.90 -32.83 87.77
N GLN A 45 22.32 -32.04 88.70
CA GLN A 45 20.93 -31.59 88.60
C GLN A 45 20.72 -30.61 87.43
N TYR A 46 21.67 -29.71 87.19
CA TYR A 46 21.68 -28.78 86.07
C TYR A 46 21.78 -29.50 84.72
N ILE A 47 22.69 -30.47 84.60
CA ILE A 47 22.83 -31.31 83.40
C ILE A 47 21.56 -32.13 83.16
N SER A 48 20.96 -32.70 84.21
CA SER A 48 19.70 -33.44 84.09
C SER A 48 18.56 -32.56 83.59
N ASN A 49 18.47 -31.31 84.06
CA ASN A 49 17.46 -30.36 83.60
C ASN A 49 17.66 -29.98 82.11
N ILE A 50 18.89 -29.72 81.67
CA ILE A 50 19.21 -29.45 80.26
C ILE A 50 18.89 -30.66 79.38
N LEU A 51 19.24 -31.87 79.81
CA LEU A 51 18.93 -33.08 79.05
C LEU A 51 17.42 -33.31 78.94
N GLN A 52 16.67 -32.97 79.98
CA GLN A 52 15.21 -33.05 79.96
C GLN A 52 14.60 -32.01 79.01
N GLU A 53 15.12 -30.78 79.02
CA GLU A 53 14.70 -29.71 78.11
C GLU A 53 14.99 -30.06 76.65
N LEU A 54 16.21 -30.54 76.35
CA LEU A 54 16.60 -30.98 75.01
C LEU A 54 15.77 -32.16 74.50
N ARG A 55 15.34 -33.09 75.38
CA ARG A 55 14.44 -34.18 75.00
C ARG A 55 13.06 -33.66 74.61
N VAL A 56 12.52 -32.72 75.37
CA VAL A 56 11.22 -32.09 75.04
C VAL A 56 11.31 -31.32 73.73
N GLU A 57 12.40 -30.57 73.52
CA GLU A 57 12.62 -29.83 72.28
C GLU A 57 12.74 -30.75 71.06
N LEU A 58 13.47 -31.87 71.19
CA LEU A 58 13.58 -32.89 70.15
C LEU A 58 12.20 -33.50 69.83
N ASP A 59 11.39 -33.82 70.84
CA ASP A 59 10.04 -34.36 70.64
C ASP A 59 9.09 -33.37 69.95
N VAL A 60 9.24 -32.06 70.22
CA VAL A 60 8.49 -31.00 69.53
C VAL A 60 8.94 -30.92 68.07
N LYS A 61 10.25 -30.89 67.82
CA LYS A 61 10.82 -30.80 66.47
C LYS A 61 10.47 -32.01 65.62
N ARG A 62 10.47 -33.20 66.20
CA ARG A 62 10.04 -34.43 65.52
C ARG A 62 8.57 -34.37 65.12
N ARG A 63 7.68 -33.88 65.99
CA ARG A 63 6.26 -33.69 65.66
C ARG A 63 6.04 -32.63 64.58
N GLU A 64 6.83 -31.57 64.60
CA GLU A 64 6.82 -30.53 63.57
C GLU A 64 7.30 -31.08 62.22
N GLU A 65 8.37 -31.87 62.20
CA GLU A 65 8.86 -32.56 61.01
C GLU A 65 7.80 -33.52 60.43
N GLU A 66 7.20 -34.36 61.27
CA GLU A 66 6.13 -35.28 60.86
C GLU A 66 4.87 -34.54 60.35
N ARG A 67 4.63 -33.29 60.80
CA ARG A 67 3.55 -32.45 60.28
C ARG A 67 3.90 -31.88 58.92
N LEU A 68 5.10 -31.30 58.77
CA LEU A 68 5.58 -30.75 57.51
C LEU A 68 5.69 -31.82 56.42
N GLN A 69 6.15 -33.03 56.77
CA GLN A 69 6.20 -34.15 55.84
C GLN A 69 4.80 -34.53 55.32
N ARG A 70 3.78 -34.48 56.19
CA ARG A 70 2.39 -34.72 55.77
C ARG A 70 1.85 -33.60 54.89
N GLU A 71 2.06 -32.34 55.26
CA GLU A 71 1.62 -31.19 54.45
C GLU A 71 2.27 -31.19 53.05
N ILE A 72 3.56 -31.51 52.95
CA ILE A 72 4.25 -31.63 51.66
C ILE A 72 3.68 -32.80 50.84
N ALA A 73 3.43 -33.95 51.48
CA ALA A 73 2.85 -35.10 50.80
C ALA A 73 1.44 -34.79 50.28
N ASP A 74 0.62 -34.08 51.05
CA ASP A 74 -0.72 -33.67 50.65
C ASP A 74 -0.68 -32.68 49.48
N VAL A 75 0.20 -31.67 49.50
CA VAL A 75 0.38 -30.71 48.39
C VAL A 75 0.88 -31.39 47.12
N LEU A 76 1.84 -32.32 47.23
CA LEU A 76 2.32 -33.09 46.09
C LEU A 76 1.24 -34.01 45.55
N THR A 77 0.44 -34.62 46.42
CA THR A 77 -0.71 -35.45 46.03
C THR A 77 -1.79 -34.60 45.38
N GLU A 78 -2.06 -33.38 45.85
CA GLU A 78 -2.99 -32.45 45.21
C GLU A 78 -2.47 -31.96 43.85
N CYS A 79 -1.15 -31.76 43.71
CA CYS A 79 -0.53 -31.44 42.43
C CYS A 79 -0.53 -32.63 41.44
N ALA A 80 -0.39 -33.86 41.95
CA ALA A 80 -0.36 -35.07 41.14
C ALA A 80 -1.77 -35.59 40.79
N SER A 81 -2.72 -35.44 41.71
CA SER A 81 -4.13 -35.83 41.57
C SER A 81 -4.98 -34.71 40.98
N GLY A 82 -4.49 -33.47 41.02
CA GLY A 82 -5.08 -32.29 40.42
C GLY A 82 -5.01 -32.38 38.90
N SER A 83 -5.94 -33.14 38.32
CA SER A 83 -6.28 -33.13 36.89
C SER A 83 -6.28 -31.70 36.33
N SER A 84 -6.71 -30.70 37.11
CA SER A 84 -6.83 -29.33 36.62
C SER A 84 -5.50 -28.67 36.22
N GLY A 85 -4.37 -28.92 36.89
CA GLY A 85 -3.09 -28.29 36.53
C GLY A 85 -2.47 -28.87 35.26
N GLY A 86 -2.48 -30.21 35.16
CA GLY A 86 -1.99 -30.95 33.99
C GLY A 86 -2.91 -30.86 32.77
N GLU A 87 -4.23 -30.91 32.96
CA GLU A 87 -5.22 -30.77 31.89
C GLU A 87 -5.25 -29.36 31.32
N GLN A 88 -5.16 -28.31 32.16
CA GLN A 88 -5.07 -26.93 31.67
C GLN A 88 -3.79 -26.71 30.85
N SER A 89 -2.65 -27.22 31.30
CA SER A 89 -1.39 -27.12 30.56
C SER A 89 -1.43 -27.85 29.21
N ARG A 90 -2.05 -29.05 29.17
CA ARG A 90 -2.24 -29.82 27.94
C ARG A 90 -3.25 -29.18 26.99
N ALA A 91 -4.38 -28.68 27.51
CA ALA A 91 -5.39 -27.99 26.72
C ALA A 91 -4.85 -26.69 26.12
N PHE A 92 -4.09 -25.92 26.90
CA PHE A 92 -3.37 -24.74 26.42
C PHE A 92 -2.36 -25.10 25.33
N GLY A 93 -1.54 -26.14 25.53
CA GLY A 93 -0.59 -26.61 24.51
C GLY A 93 -1.26 -27.01 23.20
N MET A 94 -2.41 -27.68 23.25
CA MET A 94 -3.19 -28.02 22.05
C MET A 94 -3.83 -26.79 21.39
N ALA A 95 -4.31 -25.82 22.16
CA ALA A 95 -4.84 -24.57 21.63
C ALA A 95 -3.75 -23.74 20.93
N VAL A 96 -2.57 -23.66 21.53
CA VAL A 96 -1.39 -22.99 20.95
C VAL A 96 -0.95 -23.70 19.66
N SER A 97 -0.92 -25.03 19.62
CA SER A 97 -0.55 -25.75 18.38
C SER A 97 -1.58 -25.53 17.28
N ARG A 98 -2.88 -25.52 17.60
CA ARG A 98 -3.96 -25.23 16.64
C ARG A 98 -3.86 -23.81 16.10
N LEU A 99 -3.62 -22.84 16.98
CA LEU A 99 -3.41 -21.44 16.58
C LEU A 99 -2.18 -21.30 15.69
N ASN A 100 -1.07 -21.96 16.04
CA ASN A 100 0.15 -21.92 15.25
C ASN A 100 -0.07 -22.50 13.84
N ASN A 101 -0.78 -23.62 13.73
CA ASN A 101 -1.13 -24.20 12.43
C ASN A 101 -2.06 -23.28 11.62
N ALA A 102 -3.07 -22.67 12.25
CA ALA A 102 -3.94 -21.71 11.58
C ALA A 102 -3.15 -20.47 11.10
N MET A 103 -2.20 -19.99 11.90
CA MET A 103 -1.35 -18.86 11.54
C MET A 103 -0.43 -19.18 10.37
N LEU A 104 0.12 -20.39 10.28
CA LEU A 104 0.92 -20.83 9.13
C LEU A 104 0.10 -20.85 7.83
N VAL A 105 -1.16 -21.30 7.90
CA VAL A 105 -2.07 -21.29 6.74
C VAL A 105 -2.38 -19.86 6.33
N VAL A 106 -2.74 -18.99 7.28
CA VAL A 106 -3.00 -17.57 7.01
C VAL A 106 -1.78 -16.88 6.43
N GLU A 107 -0.57 -17.18 6.91
CA GLU A 107 0.67 -16.63 6.37
C GLU A 107 0.90 -17.08 4.92
N ALA A 108 0.66 -18.36 4.61
CA ALA A 108 0.77 -18.89 3.26
C ALA A 108 -0.25 -18.22 2.31
N ASP A 109 -1.51 -18.12 2.74
CA ASP A 109 -2.58 -17.48 1.96
C ASP A 109 -2.31 -15.99 1.75
N ALA A 110 -1.81 -15.29 2.77
CA ALA A 110 -1.44 -13.89 2.67
C ALA A 110 -0.27 -13.68 1.68
N LYS A 111 0.73 -14.57 1.68
CA LYS A 111 1.83 -14.55 0.71
C LYS A 111 1.34 -14.80 -0.71
N GLN A 112 0.46 -15.79 -0.90
CA GLN A 112 -0.15 -16.09 -2.19
C GLN A 112 -0.97 -14.90 -2.69
N LEU A 113 -1.81 -14.33 -1.83
CA LEU A 113 -2.62 -13.16 -2.18
C LEU A 113 -1.74 -11.96 -2.55
N ALA A 114 -0.67 -11.69 -1.80
CA ALA A 114 0.27 -10.62 -2.13
C ALA A 114 0.97 -10.86 -3.47
N ALA A 115 1.27 -12.11 -3.83
CA ALA A 115 1.79 -12.46 -5.14
C ALA A 115 0.75 -12.21 -6.25
N SER A 116 -0.50 -12.66 -6.05
CA SER A 116 -1.61 -12.41 -6.98
C SER A 116 -1.90 -10.92 -7.15
N LEU A 117 -1.87 -10.14 -6.07
CA LEU A 117 -2.09 -8.70 -6.16
C LEU A 117 -1.00 -8.01 -6.97
N ARG A 118 0.27 -8.40 -6.79
CA ARG A 118 1.37 -7.89 -7.62
C ARG A 118 1.19 -8.24 -9.10
N THR A 119 0.76 -9.45 -9.43
CA THR A 119 0.52 -9.83 -10.83
C THR A 119 -0.65 -9.07 -11.43
N ILE A 120 -1.73 -8.86 -10.67
CA ILE A 120 -2.89 -8.05 -11.08
C ILE A 120 -2.47 -6.59 -11.29
N SER A 121 -1.76 -5.97 -10.35
CA SER A 121 -1.27 -4.59 -10.49
C SER A 121 -0.40 -4.45 -11.73
N ARG A 122 0.55 -5.37 -11.95
CA ARG A 122 1.40 -5.34 -13.15
C ARG A 122 0.56 -5.47 -14.43
N LEU A 123 -0.45 -6.34 -14.45
CA LEU A 123 -1.33 -6.48 -15.60
C LEU A 123 -2.15 -5.20 -15.84
N ALA A 124 -2.67 -4.59 -14.78
CA ALA A 124 -3.42 -3.34 -14.85
C ALA A 124 -2.54 -2.19 -15.39
N ASP A 125 -1.28 -2.08 -14.95
CA ASP A 125 -0.33 -1.10 -15.48
C ASP A 125 -0.05 -1.32 -16.97
N ASN A 126 0.11 -2.58 -17.39
CA ASN A 126 0.31 -2.92 -18.80
C ASN A 126 -0.92 -2.60 -19.66
N ILE A 127 -2.13 -2.89 -19.17
CA ILE A 127 -3.37 -2.55 -19.86
C ILE A 127 -3.50 -1.03 -19.95
N SER A 128 -3.27 -0.32 -18.85
CA SER A 128 -3.35 1.16 -18.81
C SER A 128 -2.37 1.81 -19.77
N GLY A 129 -1.12 1.31 -19.85
CA GLY A 129 -0.13 1.78 -20.81
C GLY A 129 -0.55 1.53 -22.26
N LYS A 130 -1.14 0.36 -22.56
CA LYS A 130 -1.65 0.06 -23.91
C LYS A 130 -2.85 0.92 -24.29
N VAL A 131 -3.79 1.13 -23.37
CA VAL A 131 -4.96 2.01 -23.59
C VAL A 131 -4.49 3.44 -23.82
N SER A 132 -3.56 3.96 -23.02
CA SER A 132 -3.02 5.30 -23.22
C SER A 132 -2.31 5.47 -24.57
N ALA A 133 -1.49 4.50 -24.98
CA ALA A 133 -0.85 4.52 -26.29
C ALA A 133 -1.86 4.45 -27.44
N LEU A 134 -2.91 3.63 -27.27
CA LEU A 134 -4.00 3.53 -28.23
C LEU A 134 -4.80 4.82 -28.33
N ASP A 135 -5.10 5.48 -27.21
CA ASP A 135 -5.84 6.74 -27.18
C ASP A 135 -5.06 7.84 -27.91
N VAL A 136 -3.74 7.95 -27.68
CA VAL A 136 -2.89 8.88 -28.43
C VAL A 136 -2.91 8.58 -29.93
N ALA A 137 -2.78 7.30 -30.31
CA ALA A 137 -2.85 6.91 -31.73
C ALA A 137 -4.22 7.23 -32.34
N LYS A 138 -5.31 6.96 -31.62
CA LYS A 138 -6.67 7.26 -32.04
C LYS A 138 -6.89 8.76 -32.22
N THR A 139 -6.46 9.59 -31.27
CA THR A 139 -6.54 11.05 -31.38
C THR A 139 -5.83 11.53 -32.64
N ARG A 140 -4.60 11.06 -32.88
CA ARG A 140 -3.85 11.41 -34.10
C ARG A 140 -4.54 10.96 -35.38
N VAL A 141 -5.13 9.77 -35.41
CA VAL A 141 -5.88 9.28 -36.58
C VAL A 141 -7.13 10.14 -36.82
N VAL A 142 -7.86 10.50 -35.76
CA VAL A 142 -9.04 11.38 -35.87
C VAL A 142 -8.63 12.76 -36.40
N GLU A 143 -7.54 13.33 -35.90
CA GLU A 143 -6.98 14.59 -36.40
C GLU A 143 -6.59 14.49 -37.89
N CYS A 144 -5.93 13.42 -38.30
CA CYS A 144 -5.57 13.20 -39.71
C CYS A 144 -6.80 13.00 -40.61
N LEU A 145 -7.84 12.31 -40.13
CA LEU A 145 -9.08 12.11 -40.89
C LEU A 145 -9.85 13.42 -41.04
N GLN A 146 -9.93 14.23 -39.98
CA GLN A 146 -10.51 15.56 -40.03
C GLN A 146 -9.76 16.42 -41.05
N LEU A 147 -8.42 16.46 -40.95
CA LEU A 147 -7.57 17.20 -41.89
C LEU A 147 -7.75 16.71 -43.34
N ALA A 148 -7.82 15.40 -43.57
CA ALA A 148 -8.03 14.84 -44.90
C ALA A 148 -9.43 15.19 -45.46
N GLY A 149 -10.45 15.20 -44.61
CA GLY A 149 -11.80 15.67 -44.95
C GLY A 149 -11.79 17.15 -45.33
N ASP A 150 -11.16 17.99 -44.51
CA ASP A 150 -11.07 19.44 -44.77
C ASP A 150 -10.26 19.75 -46.04
N MET A 151 -9.19 18.99 -46.32
CA MET A 151 -8.43 19.09 -47.58
C MET A 151 -9.26 18.65 -48.80
N HIS A 152 -10.09 17.63 -48.65
CA HIS A 152 -10.99 17.20 -49.71
C HIS A 152 -12.07 18.26 -49.99
N ASP A 153 -12.71 18.77 -48.95
CA ASP A 153 -13.71 19.85 -49.04
C ASP A 153 -13.11 21.10 -49.68
N LEU A 154 -11.87 21.46 -49.33
CA LEU A 154 -11.16 22.59 -49.96
C LEU A 154 -10.99 22.39 -51.47
N GLY A 155 -10.60 21.18 -51.89
CA GLY A 155 -10.45 20.85 -53.32
C GLY A 155 -11.76 20.95 -54.07
N VAL A 156 -12.83 20.37 -53.51
CA VAL A 156 -14.18 20.42 -54.09
C VAL A 156 -14.68 21.86 -54.19
N CYS A 157 -14.57 22.65 -53.11
CA CYS A 157 -14.97 24.06 -53.14
C CYS A 157 -14.17 24.86 -54.18
N SER A 158 -12.88 24.58 -54.33
CA SER A 158 -12.05 25.27 -55.32
C SER A 158 -12.43 24.96 -56.77
N GLU A 159 -12.90 23.75 -57.07
CA GLU A 159 -13.30 23.35 -58.43
C GLU A 159 -14.73 23.80 -58.74
N GLU A 160 -15.65 23.61 -57.79
CA GLU A 160 -17.08 23.88 -57.98
C GLU A 160 -17.40 25.38 -57.95
N VAL A 161 -16.68 26.21 -57.18
CA VAL A 161 -16.92 27.66 -57.12
C VAL A 161 -16.78 28.31 -58.49
N ASP A 162 -15.70 28.01 -59.22
CA ASP A 162 -15.50 28.57 -60.55
C ASP A 162 -16.60 28.10 -61.51
N GLN A 163 -17.06 26.85 -61.39
CA GLN A 163 -18.15 26.32 -62.20
C GLN A 163 -19.49 27.02 -61.90
N CYS A 164 -19.83 27.20 -60.63
CA CYS A 164 -21.06 27.90 -60.21
C CYS A 164 -21.07 29.37 -60.65
N ILE A 165 -19.93 30.07 -60.54
CA ILE A 165 -19.81 31.46 -61.01
C ILE A 165 -20.04 31.53 -62.53
N ASN A 166 -19.47 30.59 -63.29
CA ASN A 166 -19.62 30.53 -64.75
C ASN A 166 -21.05 30.17 -65.20
N ASN A 167 -21.77 29.38 -64.41
CA ASN A 167 -23.16 29.01 -64.67
C ASN A 167 -24.18 30.08 -64.21
N GLU A 168 -23.72 31.20 -63.66
CA GLU A 168 -24.53 32.27 -63.04
C GLU A 168 -25.30 31.83 -61.77
N ASP A 169 -24.91 30.71 -61.15
CA ASP A 169 -25.48 30.17 -59.91
C ASP A 169 -24.78 30.77 -58.67
N TYR A 170 -24.99 32.06 -58.46
CA TYR A 170 -24.27 32.84 -57.43
C TYR A 170 -24.56 32.41 -55.99
N GLU A 171 -25.73 31.85 -55.72
CA GLU A 171 -26.13 31.39 -54.39
C GLU A 171 -25.31 30.16 -53.96
N GLN A 172 -25.12 29.20 -54.87
CA GLN A 172 -24.28 28.02 -54.63
C GLN A 172 -22.81 28.42 -54.51
N ALA A 173 -22.33 29.33 -55.36
CA ALA A 173 -20.98 29.86 -55.26
C ALA A 173 -20.71 30.50 -53.87
N ALA A 174 -21.65 31.29 -53.34
CA ALA A 174 -21.55 31.88 -52.01
C ALA A 174 -21.53 30.81 -50.90
N GLN A 175 -22.29 29.73 -51.03
CA GLN A 175 -22.28 28.62 -50.06
C GLN A 175 -20.93 27.87 -50.03
N HIS A 176 -20.34 27.59 -51.20
CA HIS A 176 -19.02 26.95 -51.26
C HIS A 176 -17.92 27.86 -50.68
N ILE A 177 -17.98 29.16 -50.93
CA ILE A 177 -17.06 30.14 -50.33
C ILE A 177 -17.26 30.20 -48.80
N HIS A 178 -18.50 30.22 -48.33
CA HIS A 178 -18.80 30.21 -46.91
C HIS A 178 -18.23 28.96 -46.23
N ARG A 179 -18.43 27.78 -46.83
CA ARG A 179 -17.88 26.52 -46.32
C ARG A 179 -16.35 26.58 -46.23
N PHE A 180 -15.69 27.12 -47.25
CA PHE A 180 -14.26 27.37 -47.23
C PHE A 180 -13.81 28.29 -46.08
N LEU A 181 -14.51 29.39 -45.83
CA LEU A 181 -14.19 30.32 -44.73
C LEU A 181 -14.36 29.68 -43.34
N THR A 182 -15.20 28.64 -43.24
CA THR A 182 -15.42 27.88 -42.00
C THR A 182 -14.48 26.68 -41.82
N LEU A 183 -13.62 26.36 -42.79
CA LEU A 183 -12.64 25.27 -42.66
C LEU A 183 -11.63 25.54 -41.52
N ASP A 184 -11.22 24.48 -40.82
CA ASP A 184 -10.37 24.61 -39.64
C ASP A 184 -8.95 25.10 -39.99
N ARG A 185 -8.38 25.89 -39.08
CA ARG A 185 -7.09 26.54 -39.27
C ARG A 185 -5.93 25.54 -39.35
N ALA A 186 -6.16 24.30 -38.92
CA ALA A 186 -5.21 23.19 -38.97
C ALA A 186 -4.74 22.87 -40.41
N VAL A 187 -5.60 23.02 -41.41
CA VAL A 187 -5.23 22.87 -42.83
C VAL A 187 -4.11 23.85 -43.21
N PHE A 188 -4.14 25.08 -42.69
CA PHE A 188 -3.13 26.11 -42.97
C PHE A 188 -1.80 25.88 -42.24
N GLN A 189 -1.78 25.14 -41.14
CA GLN A 189 -0.52 24.78 -40.46
C GLN A 189 0.17 23.60 -41.13
N PHE A 190 -0.61 22.66 -41.68
CA PHE A 190 -0.06 21.49 -42.37
C PHE A 190 0.66 21.87 -43.68
N SER A 191 0.16 22.87 -44.40
CA SER A 191 0.84 23.42 -45.60
C SER A 191 2.18 24.10 -45.26
N SER A 192 2.30 24.71 -44.08
CA SER A 192 3.51 25.38 -43.60
C SER A 192 4.57 24.42 -43.04
N ALA A 193 4.17 23.27 -42.49
CA ALA A 193 5.08 22.33 -41.84
C ALA A 193 5.69 21.28 -42.80
N ALA A 194 5.14 21.13 -44.01
CA ALA A 194 5.51 20.13 -45.00
C ALA A 194 6.80 20.44 -45.82
N ASP A 195 7.68 21.29 -45.32
CA ASP A 195 8.87 21.81 -46.03
C ASP A 195 10.04 20.81 -46.17
N LYS A 196 9.88 19.52 -45.78
CA LYS A 196 11.05 18.59 -45.70
C LYS A 196 10.90 17.20 -46.32
N GLY A 197 9.92 16.94 -47.19
CA GLY A 197 9.97 15.75 -48.05
C GLY A 197 8.63 15.31 -48.61
N GLU A 198 8.60 15.04 -49.93
CA GLU A 198 7.57 14.40 -50.80
C GLU A 198 6.11 14.94 -50.74
N THR A 199 5.72 15.61 -49.65
CA THR A 199 4.42 16.25 -49.37
C THR A 199 4.39 17.71 -49.87
N TYR A 200 5.42 18.14 -50.60
CA TYR A 200 5.50 19.49 -51.16
C TYR A 200 4.41 19.76 -52.22
N LEU A 201 4.01 18.71 -52.96
CA LEU A 201 2.97 18.81 -53.99
C LEU A 201 1.57 19.04 -53.39
N ALA A 202 1.27 18.42 -52.25
CA ALA A 202 -0.01 18.61 -51.55
C ALA A 202 -0.09 19.99 -50.87
N GLY A 203 1.02 20.48 -50.31
CA GLY A 203 1.09 21.84 -49.76
C GLY A 203 0.92 22.93 -50.83
N GLN A 204 1.49 22.70 -52.02
CA GLN A 204 1.29 23.59 -53.18
C GLN A 204 -0.14 23.54 -53.72
N SER A 205 -0.76 22.36 -53.83
CA SER A 205 -2.15 22.27 -54.30
C SER A 205 -3.13 22.96 -53.35
N VAL A 206 -2.92 22.82 -52.04
CA VAL A 206 -3.75 23.50 -51.01
C VAL A 206 -3.60 25.02 -51.10
N SER A 207 -2.36 25.52 -51.25
CA SER A 207 -2.12 26.97 -51.41
C SER A 207 -2.72 27.50 -52.72
N HIS A 208 -2.67 26.70 -53.79
CA HIS A 208 -3.27 27.06 -55.07
C HIS A 208 -4.80 27.10 -55.00
N SER A 209 -5.45 26.11 -54.38
CA SER A 209 -6.89 26.11 -54.14
C SER A 209 -7.32 27.33 -53.31
N TYR A 210 -6.50 27.73 -52.33
CA TYR A 210 -6.74 28.95 -51.56
C TYR A 210 -6.70 30.21 -52.44
N GLU A 211 -5.69 30.35 -53.30
CA GLU A 211 -5.61 31.49 -54.23
C GLU A 211 -6.81 31.54 -55.17
N ILE A 212 -7.25 30.39 -55.69
CA ILE A 212 -8.43 30.28 -56.55
C ILE A 212 -9.68 30.74 -55.79
N LEU A 213 -9.93 30.18 -54.60
CA LEU A 213 -11.09 30.52 -53.78
C LEU A 213 -11.11 32.00 -53.37
N THR A 214 -9.95 32.57 -53.04
CA THR A 214 -9.85 33.99 -52.69
C THR A 214 -10.13 34.88 -53.91
N ASN A 215 -9.59 34.52 -55.07
CA ASN A 215 -9.85 35.23 -56.32
C ASN A 215 -11.33 35.13 -56.73
N ALA A 216 -11.91 33.93 -56.65
CA ALA A 216 -13.32 33.70 -56.92
C ALA A 216 -14.24 34.46 -55.96
N THR A 217 -13.87 34.57 -54.67
CA THR A 217 -14.56 35.41 -53.69
C THR A 217 -14.56 36.87 -54.11
N THR A 218 -13.41 37.41 -54.52
CA THR A 218 -13.33 38.80 -55.01
C THR A 218 -14.15 39.01 -56.28
N ARG A 219 -14.10 38.06 -57.24
CA ARG A 219 -14.89 38.12 -58.47
C ARG A 219 -16.39 38.06 -58.21
N LEU A 220 -16.82 37.14 -57.34
CA LEU A 220 -18.23 36.99 -56.98
C LEU A 220 -18.74 38.28 -56.35
N LYS A 221 -17.97 38.88 -55.43
CA LYS A 221 -18.31 40.16 -54.82
C LYS A 221 -18.49 41.28 -55.86
N GLU A 222 -17.55 41.44 -56.79
CA GLU A 222 -17.64 42.46 -57.86
C GLU A 222 -18.82 42.22 -58.82
N ILE A 223 -19.16 40.96 -59.11
CA ILE A 223 -20.33 40.61 -59.92
C ILE A 223 -21.60 40.96 -59.16
N LEU A 224 -21.66 40.60 -57.87
CA LEU A 224 -22.81 40.81 -57.01
C LEU A 224 -23.08 42.31 -56.79
N GLU A 225 -22.03 43.12 -56.58
CA GLU A 225 -22.14 44.58 -56.45
C GLU A 225 -22.74 45.20 -57.72
N ARG A 226 -22.23 44.84 -58.91
CA ARG A 226 -22.76 45.34 -60.19
C ARG A 226 -24.19 44.88 -60.48
N LYS A 227 -24.50 43.61 -60.19
CA LYS A 227 -25.84 43.05 -60.39
C LYS A 227 -26.85 43.63 -59.41
N LEU A 228 -26.42 43.92 -58.17
CA LEU A 228 -27.23 44.61 -57.18
C LEU A 228 -27.51 46.04 -57.60
N GLU A 229 -26.49 46.80 -58.03
CA GLU A 229 -26.68 48.19 -58.52
C GLU A 229 -27.63 48.22 -59.73
N SER A 230 -27.48 47.28 -60.68
CA SER A 230 -28.42 47.14 -61.79
C SER A 230 -29.83 46.74 -61.35
N ALA A 231 -29.99 45.95 -60.28
CA ALA A 231 -31.30 45.58 -59.75
C ALA A 231 -31.97 46.72 -58.97
N VAL A 232 -31.17 47.60 -58.37
CA VAL A 232 -31.62 48.86 -57.75
C VAL A 232 -32.15 49.80 -58.84
N ASP A 233 -31.42 49.95 -59.94
CA ASP A 233 -31.84 50.79 -61.07
C ASP A 233 -33.14 50.31 -61.74
N THR A 234 -33.40 49.00 -61.73
CA THR A 234 -34.62 48.39 -62.27
C THR A 234 -35.73 48.20 -61.23
N GLU A 235 -35.53 48.64 -59.99
CA GLU A 235 -36.43 48.47 -58.85
C GLU A 235 -36.89 47.01 -58.59
N ASP A 236 -36.06 46.01 -58.93
CA ASP A 236 -36.37 44.58 -58.70
C ASP A 236 -36.04 44.15 -57.25
N VAL A 237 -37.04 44.25 -56.38
CA VAL A 237 -36.94 43.89 -54.96
C VAL A 237 -36.56 42.41 -54.74
N ALA A 238 -36.99 41.51 -55.63
CA ALA A 238 -36.74 40.07 -55.47
C ALA A 238 -35.29 39.70 -55.83
N ALA A 239 -34.70 40.38 -56.81
CA ALA A 239 -33.28 40.23 -57.14
C ALA A 239 -32.39 40.87 -56.06
N MET A 240 -32.76 42.07 -55.57
CA MET A 240 -32.04 42.75 -54.49
C MET A 240 -31.95 41.90 -53.22
N GLN A 241 -33.06 41.29 -52.79
CA GLN A 241 -33.05 40.43 -51.60
C GLN A 241 -32.15 39.21 -51.78
N ARG A 242 -32.19 38.54 -52.93
CA ARG A 242 -31.33 37.38 -53.22
C ARG A 242 -29.84 37.73 -53.21
N TYR A 243 -29.46 38.85 -53.81
CA TYR A 243 -28.07 39.29 -53.78
C TYR A 243 -27.62 39.70 -52.38
N LEU A 244 -28.49 40.34 -51.58
CA LEU A 244 -28.20 40.65 -50.18
C LEU A 244 -28.04 39.39 -49.32
N GLU A 245 -28.82 38.34 -49.55
CA GLU A 245 -28.66 37.05 -48.88
C GLU A 245 -27.30 36.41 -49.23
N CYS A 246 -26.88 36.48 -50.50
CA CYS A 246 -25.55 36.01 -50.92
C CYS A 246 -24.41 36.78 -50.21
N PHE A 247 -24.55 38.09 -50.01
CA PHE A 247 -23.60 38.87 -49.21
C PHE A 247 -23.54 38.46 -47.73
N GLY A 248 -24.60 37.88 -47.18
CA GLY A 248 -24.60 37.38 -45.80
C GLY A 248 -23.73 36.14 -45.60
N PHE A 249 -23.42 35.41 -46.68
CA PHE A 249 -22.58 34.21 -46.66
C PHE A 249 -21.08 34.52 -46.89
N LEU A 250 -20.78 35.66 -47.53
CA LEU A 250 -19.44 36.15 -47.86
C LEU A 250 -18.81 36.96 -46.72
#